data_AF-A0A4Q3TCP7-F1
#
_entry.id   AF-A0A4Q3TCP7-F1
#
_cell.length_a   1.000
_cell.length_b   1.000
_cell.length_c   1.000
_cell.angle_alpha   90.00
_cell.angle_beta   90.00
_cell.angle_gamma   90.00
#
_symmetry.space_group_name_H-M   'P 1'
#
loop_
_entity.id
_entity.type
_entity.pdbx_description
1 polymer ?
#
loop_
_entity_poly.entity_id
_entity_poly.type
_entity_poly.pdbx_seq_one_letter_code
_entity_poly.pdbx_strand_id
1 'polypeptide(L)' 'VTWDYWVLDHDEAYTWFISADPTFERLFIYTREVPTAAQRERLTERARALGYDVSRLEFPAQPPR' A
#
# COMPACT_ATOMS: atom_id res chain seq x y z
N VAL A 1 -2.28 21.89 9.20
CA VAL A 1 -2.70 20.48 9.40
C VAL A 1 -1.45 19.62 9.25
N THR A 2 -1.07 18.91 10.29
CA THR A 2 -0.05 17.84 10.23
C THR A 2 -0.80 16.51 10.05
N TRP A 3 -0.30 15.67 9.16
CA TRP A 3 -0.85 14.33 8.95
C TRP A 3 0.15 13.32 9.49
N ASP A 4 -0.28 12.50 10.43
CA ASP A 4 0.53 11.41 10.97
C ASP A 4 0.29 10.15 10.14
N TYR A 5 1.38 9.52 9.71
CA TYR A 5 1.35 8.24 8.99
C TYR A 5 2.44 7.33 9.53
N TRP A 6 2.10 6.06 9.67
CA TRP A 6 3.02 5.01 10.11
C TRP A 6 3.28 4.04 8.96
N VAL A 7 4.52 3.61 8.81
CA VAL A 7 4.87 2.48 7.94
C VAL A 7 4.55 1.21 8.71
N LEU A 8 3.56 0.45 8.21
CA LEU A 8 3.12 -0.81 8.83
C LEU A 8 3.92 -2.00 8.33
N ASP A 9 4.43 -1.90 7.10
CA ASP A 9 5.08 -3.02 6.41
C ASP A 9 5.93 -2.52 5.25
N HIS A 10 7.03 -3.21 4.95
CA HIS A 10 7.96 -2.88 3.88
C HIS A 10 8.86 -4.10 3.56
N ASP A 11 9.54 -4.07 2.41
CA ASP A 11 10.69 -4.96 2.19
C ASP A 11 11.99 -4.35 2.72
N GLU A 12 13.04 -5.17 2.82
CA GLU A 12 14.34 -4.76 3.35
C GLU A 12 14.95 -3.57 2.59
N ALA A 13 14.72 -3.50 1.27
CA ALA A 13 15.25 -2.47 0.39
C ALA A 13 14.31 -1.27 0.20
N TYR A 14 13.13 -1.25 0.85
CA TYR A 14 12.12 -0.20 0.68
C TYR A 14 11.74 0.07 -0.79
N THR A 15 11.69 -1.00 -1.59
CA THR A 15 11.14 -0.97 -2.95
C THR A 15 9.62 -0.88 -2.93
N TRP A 16 8.99 -1.25 -1.82
CA TRP A 16 7.59 -0.99 -1.52
C TRP A 16 7.37 -0.80 -0.02
N PHE A 17 6.29 -0.11 0.34
CA PHE A 17 5.83 -0.01 1.73
C PHE A 17 4.32 0.21 1.80
N ILE A 18 3.74 -0.16 2.94
CA ILE A 18 2.34 0.09 3.27
C ILE A 18 2.31 1.08 4.43
N SER A 19 1.55 2.17 4.27
CA SER A 19 1.38 3.18 5.31
C SER A 19 -0.08 3.41 5.64
N ALA A 20 -0.35 3.72 6.90
CA ALA A 20 -1.68 4.10 7.35
C ALA A 20 -1.66 5.23 8.35
N ASP A 21 -2.80 5.90 8.50
CA ASP A 21 -3.00 6.88 9.55
C ASP A 21 -3.38 6.20 10.89
N PRO A 22 -3.24 6.88 12.05
CA PRO A 22 -3.49 6.29 13.37
C PRO A 22 -4.93 5.80 13.59
N THR A 23 -5.90 6.28 12.81
CA THR A 23 -7.31 5.83 12.93
C THR A 23 -7.59 4.57 12.11
N PHE A 24 -6.60 4.07 11.36
CA PHE A 24 -6.73 2.89 10.50
C PHE A 24 -7.82 3.02 9.42
N GLU A 25 -8.21 4.24 9.07
CA GLU A 25 -9.21 4.49 8.03
C GLU A 25 -8.59 4.67 6.64
N ARG A 26 -7.33 5.10 6.57
CA ARG A 26 -6.62 5.39 5.32
C ARG A 26 -5.40 4.52 5.21
N LEU A 27 -5.37 3.74 4.14
CA LEU A 27 -4.27 2.86 3.79
C LEU A 27 -3.73 3.24 2.42
N PHE A 28 -2.41 3.29 2.30
CA PHE A 28 -1.72 3.49 1.03
C PHE A 28 -0.66 2.42 0.83
N ILE A 29 -0.55 1.95 -0.41
CA ILE A 29 0.47 1.00 -0.85
C ILE A 29 1.34 1.74 -1.86
N TYR A 30 2.64 1.87 -1.57
CA TYR A 30 3.59 2.55 -2.43
C TYR A 30 4.60 1.55 -2.99
N THR A 31 4.96 1.74 -4.25
CA THR A 31 6.05 1.03 -4.92
C THR A 31 6.96 2.05 -5.61
N ARG A 32 8.26 1.76 -5.71
CA ARG A 32 9.22 2.64 -6.41
C ARG A 32 9.04 2.63 -7.93
N GLU A 33 8.63 1.48 -8.45
CA GLU A 33 8.34 1.24 -9.87
C GLU A 33 6.87 0.86 -10.03
N VAL A 34 6.30 1.04 -11.23
CA VAL A 34 4.95 0.57 -11.53
C VAL A 34 4.87 -0.94 -11.27
N PRO A 35 3.98 -1.44 -10.38
CA PRO A 35 3.99 -2.85 -9.98
C PRO A 35 3.50 -3.75 -11.11
N THR A 36 3.98 -5.00 -11.13
CA THR A 36 3.31 -6.03 -11.96
C THR A 36 1.94 -6.35 -11.37
N ALA A 37 1.06 -7.00 -12.14
CA ALA A 37 -0.22 -7.48 -11.64
C ALA A 37 -0.04 -8.40 -10.41
N ALA A 38 0.93 -9.31 -10.45
CA ALA A 38 1.24 -10.22 -9.35
C ALA A 38 1.81 -9.50 -8.11
N GLN A 39 2.65 -8.47 -8.30
CA GLN A 39 3.13 -7.66 -7.18
C GLN A 39 1.98 -6.90 -6.53
N ARG A 40 1.08 -6.31 -7.34
CA ARG A 40 -0.11 -5.61 -6.84
C ARG A 40 -0.98 -6.55 -6.00
N GLU A 41 -1.31 -7.73 -6.52
CA GLU A 41 -2.09 -8.74 -5.80
C GLU A 41 -1.42 -9.13 -4.48
N ARG A 42 -0.11 -9.41 -4.49
CA ARG A 42 0.64 -9.72 -3.26
C ARG A 42 0.57 -8.59 -2.24
N LEU A 43 0.71 -7.33 -2.65
CA LEU A 43 0.64 -6.19 -1.72
C LEU A 43 -0.79 -5.97 -1.21
N THR A 44 -1.81 -6.25 -2.02
CA THR A 44 -3.21 -6.27 -1.59
C THR A 44 -3.46 -7.36 -0.54
N GLU A 45 -2.90 -8.56 -0.70
CA GLU A 45 -3.00 -9.60 0.34
C GLU A 45 -2.33 -9.19 1.65
N ARG A 46 -1.19 -8.48 1.59
CA ARG A 46 -0.54 -7.94 2.81
C ARG A 46 -1.43 -6.92 3.51
N ALA A 47 -2.07 -6.01 2.77
CA ALA A 47 -3.07 -5.10 3.33
C ALA A 47 -4.24 -5.84 3.99
N ARG A 48 -4.74 -6.92 3.37
CA ARG A 48 -5.79 -7.77 3.98
C ARG A 48 -5.31 -8.43 5.27
N ALA A 49 -4.07 -8.94 5.30
CA ALA A 49 -3.49 -9.55 6.50
C ALA A 49 -3.30 -8.56 7.65
N LEU A 50 -3.15 -7.27 7.36
CA LEU A 50 -3.13 -6.18 8.35
C LEU A 50 -4.53 -5.80 8.88
N GLY A 51 -5.61 -6.42 8.36
CA GLY A 51 -6.98 -6.23 8.84
C GLY A 51 -7.82 -5.22 8.05
N TYR A 52 -7.32 -4.73 6.92
CA TYR A 52 -8.03 -3.74 6.11
C TYR A 52 -9.05 -4.38 5.16
N ASP A 53 -10.18 -3.71 4.95
CA ASP A 53 -11.11 -4.01 3.88
C ASP A 53 -10.54 -3.57 2.52
N VAL A 54 -9.89 -4.52 1.85
CA VAL A 54 -9.23 -4.27 0.56
C VAL A 54 -10.18 -4.07 -0.61
N SER A 55 -11.50 -4.28 -0.44
CA SER A 55 -12.48 -3.96 -1.48
C SER A 55 -12.60 -2.45 -1.74
N ARG A 56 -12.13 -1.63 -0.80
CA ARG A 56 -12.11 -0.17 -0.86
C ARG A 56 -10.84 0.40 -1.50
N LEU A 57 -9.88 -0.46 -1.87
CA LEU A 57 -8.64 -0.01 -2.52
C LEU A 57 -8.91 0.41 -3.96
N GLU A 58 -8.44 1.60 -4.31
CA GLU A 58 -8.44 2.09 -5.68
C GLU A 58 -7.03 2.01 -6.28
N PHE A 59 -6.94 1.58 -7.53
CA PHE A 59 -5.68 1.50 -8.27
C PHE A 59 -5.70 2.51 -9.41
N PRO A 60 -5.22 3.75 -9.18
CA PRO A 60 -5.22 4.78 -10.21
C PRO A 60 -4.31 4.37 -11.37
N ALA A 61 -4.69 4.79 -12.59
CA ALA A 61 -3.91 4.56 -13.79
C ALA A 61 -2.48 5.11 -13.60
N GLN A 62 -1.49 4.28 -13.95
CA GLN A 62 -0.07 4.63 -13.91
C GLN A 62 0.45 4.81 -15.35
N PRO A 63 1.55 5.56 -15.54
CA PRO A 63 2.25 5.52 -16.81
C PRO A 63 2.66 4.07 -17.17
N PRO A 64 2.95 3.79 -18.46
CA PRO A 64 3.56 2.53 -18.85
C PRO A 64 4.79 2.24 -17.98
N ARG A 65 4.98 0.95 -17.67
CA ARG A 65 6.18 0.47 -16.96
C ARG A 65 7.42 0.67 -17.81
#